data_AF-A0A3A1YH83-F1
#
_entry.id   AF-A0A3A1YH83-F1
#
_cell.length_a   1.000
_cell.length_b   1.000
_cell.length_c   1.000
_cell.angle_alpha   90.00
_cell.angle_beta   90.00
_cell.angle_gamma   90.00
#
_symmetry.space_group_name_H-M   'P 1'
#
loop_
_entity.id
_entity.type
_entity.pdbx_description
1 polymer ?
#
loop_
_entity_poly.entity_id
_entity_poly.type
_entity_poly.pdbx_seq_one_letter_code
_entity_poly.pdbx_strand_id
1 'polypeptide(L)'
;MHESYFLLTMRWDSSQEKEVNALWSSLACDLYLANLEHTPYHWQNELDLAQAEIKLKTEPKLKLIVAYSQPLNYLLEHQLTLEQVTNYLEGWQDFYTQVLHLKQQYLEKVILISEQALQEGRELAVNLLQERLGLTKSLSNSLQSLSKVKAWQISCADRYLTAEFLKNTRALDELYQQLEQQALLRAQEFTSQESFTLETFLSLIKPEQKIQALEATLTKLQEQCQGLFLENQKLKEKEYVLTQLENRYNQLVKEKLKLEQSFLRLQERFASKLESRTFTSQEMEGAKAGSSPYEPKTHYAPLYYGAAQRVKEQLSYRLGATIVQAKGSLLKMLVLPFSLFTTYWAYRRYRKAQALRKLPPLEAYQDIAQAHEVMQHLSYRLGKVLVEDLRQPYKLKWLLLPWHLCAQVREFKQYQKNKKA
;
A
#
# COMPACT_ATOMS: atom_id res chain seq x y z
N MET A 1 18.90 60.30 -14.61
CA MET A 1 17.54 60.82 -14.34
C MET A 1 16.67 59.59 -14.14
N HIS A 2 16.35 59.23 -12.90
CA HIS A 2 15.95 57.85 -12.57
C HIS A 2 14.45 57.76 -12.32
N GLU A 3 13.85 56.65 -12.77
CA GLU A 3 12.42 56.36 -12.73
C GLU A 3 12.10 55.52 -11.47
N SER A 4 10.96 55.80 -10.84
CA SER A 4 10.48 55.05 -9.67
C SER A 4 9.35 54.11 -10.11
N TYR A 5 9.37 52.84 -9.67
CA TYR A 5 8.35 51.85 -10.05
C TYR A 5 7.49 51.42 -8.87
N PHE A 6 6.18 51.27 -9.08
CA PHE A 6 5.22 50.69 -8.15
C PHE A 6 4.58 49.45 -8.76
N LEU A 7 4.45 48.35 -8.02
CA LEU A 7 3.81 47.11 -8.51
C LEU A 7 2.41 46.95 -7.90
N LEU A 8 1.40 46.71 -8.74
CA LEU A 8 0.04 46.35 -8.33
C LEU A 8 -0.39 45.02 -8.94
N THR A 9 -1.04 44.20 -8.13
CA THR A 9 -1.62 42.90 -8.51
C THR A 9 -3.03 42.83 -7.94
N MET A 10 -3.99 42.31 -8.70
CA MET A 10 -5.32 42.00 -8.19
C MET A 10 -5.21 40.88 -7.14
N ARG A 11 -5.76 41.09 -5.94
CA ARG A 11 -5.87 40.08 -4.87
C ARG A 11 -7.34 39.80 -4.61
N TRP A 12 -7.76 38.55 -4.78
CA TRP A 12 -9.08 38.08 -4.35
C TRP A 12 -8.99 37.55 -2.92
N ASP A 13 -9.64 38.25 -1.99
CA ASP A 13 -9.57 37.91 -0.56
C ASP A 13 -10.71 36.94 -0.18
N SER A 14 -10.47 35.65 -0.38
CA SER A 14 -11.29 34.61 0.25
C SER A 14 -10.65 34.15 1.57
N SER A 15 -10.28 35.07 2.46
CA SER A 15 -10.08 34.87 3.91
C SER A 15 -9.07 33.80 4.39
N GLN A 16 -8.39 33.07 3.52
CA GLN A 16 -7.51 31.94 3.85
C GLN A 16 -6.40 31.81 2.81
N GLU A 17 -5.48 32.76 2.72
CA GLU A 17 -4.04 32.53 2.49
C GLU A 17 -3.30 33.85 2.27
N LYS A 18 -2.46 34.23 3.25
CA LYS A 18 -1.53 35.37 3.18
C LYS A 18 -0.25 34.99 2.43
N GLU A 19 -0.31 34.16 1.38
CA GLU A 19 0.86 33.90 0.56
C GLU A 19 0.94 34.97 -0.54
N VAL A 20 1.91 35.88 -0.41
CA VAL A 20 2.32 36.73 -1.53
C VAL A 20 2.85 35.77 -2.60
N ASN A 21 2.21 35.75 -3.76
CA ASN A 21 2.67 34.95 -4.89
C ASN A 21 4.16 35.22 -5.12
N ALA A 22 4.94 34.13 -4.99
CA ALA A 22 6.38 34.19 -4.84
C ALA A 22 7.08 34.80 -6.07
N LEU A 23 6.42 34.75 -7.24
CA LEU A 23 6.89 35.42 -8.46
C LEU A 23 6.97 36.93 -8.25
N TRP A 24 5.95 37.53 -7.64
CA TRP A 24 5.89 38.97 -7.45
C TRP A 24 6.78 39.44 -6.32
N SER A 25 6.93 38.65 -5.25
CA SER A 25 7.91 38.98 -4.21
C SER A 25 9.33 38.94 -4.77
N SER A 26 9.64 38.01 -5.69
CA SER A 26 10.95 37.95 -6.35
C SER A 26 11.19 39.11 -7.33
N LEU A 27 10.22 39.42 -8.20
CA LEU A 27 10.32 40.51 -9.17
C LEU A 27 10.36 41.88 -8.47
N ALA A 28 9.58 42.06 -7.41
CA ALA A 28 9.64 43.25 -6.56
C ALA A 28 11.02 43.41 -5.92
N CYS A 29 11.57 42.32 -5.36
CA CYS A 29 12.95 42.32 -4.83
C CYS A 29 13.97 42.67 -5.92
N ASP A 30 13.86 42.11 -7.12
CA ASP A 30 14.81 42.35 -8.20
C ASP A 30 14.73 43.81 -8.72
N LEU A 31 13.53 44.39 -8.84
CA LEU A 31 13.35 45.81 -9.15
C LEU A 31 13.87 46.72 -8.05
N TYR A 32 13.73 46.33 -6.78
CA TYR A 32 14.32 47.04 -5.65
C TYR A 32 15.85 47.03 -5.72
N LEU A 33 16.43 45.83 -5.91
CA LEU A 33 17.88 45.63 -6.01
C LEU A 33 18.49 46.38 -7.18
N ALA A 34 17.79 46.42 -8.32
CA ALA A 34 18.20 47.18 -9.50
C ALA A 34 18.23 48.71 -9.27
N ASN A 35 17.47 49.20 -8.29
CA ASN A 35 17.33 50.62 -7.95
C ASN A 35 17.93 51.04 -6.59
N LEU A 36 18.75 50.19 -5.95
CA LEU A 36 19.33 50.44 -4.61
C LEU A 36 20.14 51.73 -4.44
N GLU A 37 20.63 52.32 -5.53
CA GLU A 37 21.45 53.55 -5.49
C GLU A 37 20.59 54.83 -5.34
N HIS A 38 19.26 54.70 -5.29
CA HIS A 38 18.33 55.83 -5.22
C HIS A 38 17.38 55.68 -4.01
N THR A 39 17.13 56.79 -3.32
CA THR A 39 16.42 56.86 -2.03
C THR A 39 15.02 56.23 -2.07
N PRO A 40 14.57 55.62 -0.98
CA PRO A 40 13.59 54.53 -1.00
C PRO A 40 12.16 55.04 -1.19
N TYR A 41 11.44 54.48 -2.16
CA TYR A 41 9.98 54.60 -2.22
C TYR A 41 9.31 53.39 -1.58
N HIS A 42 8.14 53.68 -1.00
CA HIS A 42 7.41 52.85 -0.06
C HIS A 42 6.69 51.70 -0.76
N TRP A 43 7.08 50.48 -0.43
CA TRP A 43 6.31 49.27 -0.73
C TRP A 43 5.04 49.28 0.11
N GLN A 44 3.87 49.40 -0.54
CA GLN A 44 2.58 49.23 0.14
C GLN A 44 1.84 48.10 -0.56
N ASN A 45 1.73 46.98 0.16
CA ASN A 45 1.09 45.72 -0.27
C ASN A 45 -0.45 45.76 -0.23
N GLU A 46 -1.01 46.95 0.00
CA GLU A 46 -2.44 47.23 0.16
C GLU A 46 -2.69 48.60 -0.48
N LEU A 47 -3.09 48.64 -1.74
CA LEU A 47 -3.49 49.91 -2.36
C LEU A 47 -4.78 49.74 -3.17
N ASP A 48 -5.81 50.45 -2.74
CA ASP A 48 -6.94 50.82 -3.59
C ASP A 48 -6.41 51.56 -4.82
N LEU A 49 -6.92 51.23 -6.02
CA LEU A 49 -6.58 51.90 -7.28
C LEU A 49 -6.68 53.44 -7.18
N ALA A 50 -7.60 53.94 -6.33
CA ALA A 50 -7.76 55.35 -6.02
C ALA A 50 -6.49 56.00 -5.43
N GLN A 51 -5.77 55.31 -4.55
CA GLN A 51 -4.53 55.83 -3.97
C GLN A 51 -3.39 55.83 -4.99
N ALA A 52 -3.38 54.84 -5.89
CA ALA A 52 -2.38 54.76 -6.96
C ALA A 52 -2.56 55.91 -7.96
N GLU A 53 -3.80 56.23 -8.31
CA GLU A 53 -4.13 57.38 -9.16
C GLU A 53 -3.68 58.70 -8.54
N ILE A 54 -3.90 58.91 -7.23
CA ILE A 54 -3.43 60.10 -6.51
C ILE A 54 -1.91 60.22 -6.60
N LYS A 55 -1.17 59.12 -6.37
CA LYS A 55 0.30 59.11 -6.45
C LYS A 55 0.82 59.36 -7.87
N LEU A 56 0.14 58.83 -8.89
CA LEU A 56 0.46 59.10 -10.30
C LEU A 56 0.28 60.56 -10.69
N LYS A 57 -0.66 61.27 -10.05
CA LYS A 57 -0.87 62.72 -10.21
C LYS A 57 0.22 63.53 -9.53
N THR A 58 0.60 63.16 -8.30
CA THR A 58 1.58 63.93 -7.51
C THR A 58 3.01 63.72 -7.94
N GLU A 59 3.34 62.53 -8.47
CA GLU A 59 4.72 62.16 -8.81
C GLU A 59 4.90 62.00 -10.34
N PRO A 60 5.56 62.95 -11.02
CA PRO A 60 5.68 62.92 -12.48
C PRO A 60 6.56 61.76 -12.99
N LYS A 61 7.48 61.25 -12.17
CA LYS A 61 8.46 60.21 -12.53
C LYS A 61 8.08 58.80 -12.07
N LEU A 62 6.92 58.65 -11.44
CA LEU A 62 6.43 57.38 -10.94
C LEU A 62 5.78 56.60 -12.09
N LYS A 63 6.24 55.37 -12.29
CA LYS A 63 5.67 54.38 -13.20
C LYS A 63 4.96 53.30 -12.39
N LEU A 64 3.75 52.97 -12.78
CA LEU A 64 2.93 51.93 -12.18
C LEU A 64 2.98 50.67 -13.05
N ILE A 65 3.51 49.59 -12.53
CA ILE A 65 3.50 48.26 -13.12
C ILE A 65 2.28 47.51 -12.59
N VAL A 66 1.36 47.14 -13.49
CA VAL A 66 0.20 46.31 -13.15
C VAL A 66 0.37 44.95 -13.82
N ALA A 67 0.34 43.91 -13.01
CA ALA A 67 0.32 42.55 -13.52
C ALA A 67 -1.11 42.10 -13.77
N TYR A 68 -1.33 41.40 -14.88
CA TYR A 68 -2.61 40.75 -15.17
C TYR A 68 -2.39 39.27 -15.51
N SER A 69 -3.38 38.47 -15.15
CA SER A 69 -3.43 37.03 -15.41
C SER A 69 -4.78 36.66 -16.01
N GLN A 70 -4.82 35.51 -16.71
CA GLN A 70 -6.10 34.98 -17.14
C GLN A 70 -6.93 34.62 -15.91
N PRO A 71 -8.22 35.03 -15.84
CA PRO A 71 -9.08 34.70 -14.70
C PRO A 71 -9.22 33.18 -14.52
N LEU A 72 -9.04 32.40 -15.60
CA LEU A 72 -8.96 30.93 -15.58
C LEU A 72 -7.93 30.40 -14.59
N ASN A 73 -6.74 31.01 -14.54
CA ASN A 73 -5.63 30.47 -13.75
C ASN A 73 -6.01 30.43 -12.27
N TYR A 74 -6.66 31.49 -11.78
CA TYR A 74 -7.12 31.55 -10.40
C TYR A 74 -8.24 30.56 -10.10
N LEU A 75 -9.22 30.44 -11.01
CA LEU A 75 -10.34 29.50 -10.88
C LEU A 75 -9.90 28.04 -10.91
N LEU A 76 -8.82 27.72 -11.64
CA LEU A 76 -8.28 26.37 -11.71
C LEU A 76 -7.39 26.03 -10.50
N GLU A 77 -6.79 27.04 -9.87
CA GLU A 77 -5.98 26.88 -8.67
C GLU A 77 -6.83 26.69 -7.40
N HIS A 78 -8.04 27.25 -7.37
CA HIS A 78 -8.89 27.28 -6.17
C HIS A 78 -10.23 26.57 -6.42
N GLN A 79 -10.60 25.63 -5.53
CA GLN A 79 -11.92 24.99 -5.56
C GLN A 79 -12.98 25.96 -5.01
N LEU A 80 -13.60 26.74 -5.89
CA LEU A 80 -14.60 27.75 -5.54
C LEU A 80 -16.03 27.26 -5.77
N THR A 81 -16.98 27.77 -5.00
CA THR A 81 -18.43 27.56 -5.24
C THR A 81 -18.92 28.46 -6.39
N LEU A 82 -20.07 28.14 -7.00
CA LEU A 82 -20.62 28.92 -8.12
C LEU A 82 -20.79 30.42 -7.77
N GLU A 83 -21.27 30.74 -6.57
CA GLU A 83 -21.41 32.12 -6.10
C GLU A 83 -20.06 32.84 -5.92
N GLN A 84 -19.03 32.12 -5.49
CA GLN A 84 -17.68 32.67 -5.36
C GLN A 84 -17.04 32.92 -6.73
N VAL A 85 -17.32 32.05 -7.71
CA VAL A 85 -16.86 32.23 -9.09
C VAL A 85 -17.48 33.47 -9.72
N THR A 86 -18.80 33.67 -9.58
CA THR A 86 -19.46 34.86 -10.15
C THR A 86 -18.93 36.14 -9.52
N ASN A 87 -18.81 36.18 -8.19
CA ASN A 87 -18.29 37.35 -7.49
C ASN A 87 -16.83 37.64 -7.86
N TYR A 88 -16.00 36.60 -8.04
CA TYR A 88 -14.62 36.74 -8.50
C TYR A 88 -14.54 37.35 -9.90
N LEU A 89 -15.35 36.84 -10.83
CA LEU A 89 -15.35 37.32 -12.21
C LEU A 89 -15.83 38.77 -12.32
N GLU A 90 -16.87 39.14 -11.57
CA GLU A 90 -17.34 40.53 -11.48
C GLU A 90 -16.25 41.45 -10.91
N GLY A 91 -15.63 41.06 -9.79
CA GLY A 91 -14.53 41.82 -9.19
C GLY A 91 -13.31 41.94 -10.11
N TRP A 92 -12.98 40.88 -10.85
CA TRP A 92 -11.92 40.89 -11.86
C TRP A 92 -12.25 41.87 -13.00
N GLN A 93 -13.48 41.82 -13.50
CA GLN A 93 -13.94 42.71 -14.55
C GLN A 93 -13.87 44.19 -14.12
N ASP A 94 -14.39 44.52 -12.94
CA ASP A 94 -14.40 45.89 -12.43
C ASP A 94 -12.98 46.43 -12.21
N PHE A 95 -12.11 45.62 -11.61
CA PHE A 95 -10.72 46.02 -11.33
C PHE A 95 -9.95 46.32 -12.61
N TYR A 96 -9.96 45.41 -13.59
CA TYR A 96 -9.17 45.60 -14.80
C TYR A 96 -9.78 46.65 -15.76
N THR A 97 -11.09 46.88 -15.69
CA THR A 97 -11.72 48.01 -16.41
C THR A 97 -11.19 49.35 -15.88
N GLN A 98 -11.04 49.49 -14.56
CA GLN A 98 -10.43 50.69 -13.94
C GLN A 98 -8.95 50.82 -14.30
N VAL A 99 -8.19 49.72 -14.32
CA VAL A 99 -6.77 49.72 -14.74
C VAL A 99 -6.63 50.18 -16.20
N LEU A 100 -7.49 49.70 -17.11
CA LEU A 100 -7.47 50.14 -18.51
C LEU A 100 -7.77 51.63 -18.64
N HIS A 101 -8.74 52.16 -17.87
CA HIS A 101 -9.02 53.58 -17.85
C HIS A 101 -7.81 54.40 -17.34
N LEU A 102 -7.14 53.95 -16.28
CA LEU A 102 -5.90 54.58 -15.79
C LEU A 102 -4.77 54.51 -16.83
N LYS A 103 -4.65 53.41 -17.57
CA LYS A 103 -3.69 53.25 -18.66
C LYS A 103 -3.95 54.24 -19.79
N GLN A 104 -5.21 54.50 -20.14
CA GLN A 104 -5.57 55.50 -21.15
C GLN A 104 -5.23 56.92 -20.69
N GLN A 105 -5.44 57.23 -19.41
CA GLN A 105 -5.13 58.55 -18.84
C GLN A 105 -3.63 58.78 -18.65
N TYR A 106 -2.87 57.74 -18.33
CA TYR A 106 -1.44 57.81 -17.99
C TYR A 106 -0.60 56.81 -18.83
N LEU A 107 -0.71 56.93 -20.16
CA LEU A 107 -0.16 55.99 -21.16
C LEU A 107 1.27 55.50 -20.88
N GLU A 108 2.21 56.40 -20.62
CA GLU A 108 3.63 56.05 -20.42
C GLU A 108 3.98 55.70 -18.97
N LYS A 109 3.08 55.99 -18.03
CA LYS A 109 3.31 55.71 -16.61
C LYS A 109 2.78 54.34 -16.21
N VAL A 110 1.66 53.89 -16.75
CA VAL A 110 1.08 52.58 -16.42
C VAL A 110 1.64 51.51 -17.38
N ILE A 111 2.25 50.46 -16.85
CA ILE A 111 2.88 49.37 -17.61
C ILE A 111 2.13 48.09 -17.27
N LEU A 112 1.53 47.44 -18.27
CA LEU A 112 0.84 46.18 -18.08
C LEU A 112 1.78 45.01 -18.40
N ILE A 113 1.84 44.01 -17.51
CA ILE A 113 2.69 42.83 -17.67
C ILE A 113 1.83 41.57 -17.51
N SER A 114 1.93 40.65 -18.47
CA SER A 114 1.30 39.33 -18.35
C SER A 114 2.05 38.46 -17.35
N GLU A 115 1.33 37.93 -16.37
CA GLU A 115 1.87 36.94 -15.43
C GLU A 115 2.31 35.65 -16.12
N GLN A 116 1.54 35.21 -17.12
CA GLN A 116 1.82 33.99 -17.86
C GLN A 116 3.11 34.13 -18.68
N ALA A 117 3.35 35.30 -19.29
CA ALA A 117 4.59 35.57 -20.03
C ALA A 117 5.83 35.50 -19.12
N LEU A 118 5.72 35.94 -17.86
CA LEU A 118 6.80 35.82 -16.87
C LEU A 118 7.05 34.38 -16.45
N GLN A 119 6.00 33.57 -16.30
CA GLN A 119 6.11 32.15 -15.94
C GLN A 119 6.69 31.31 -17.08
N GLU A 120 6.24 31.53 -18.32
CA GLU A 120 6.62 30.76 -19.50
C GLU A 120 7.92 31.27 -20.15
N GLY A 121 8.07 32.59 -20.26
CA GLY A 121 9.14 33.25 -20.99
C GLY A 121 10.48 33.39 -20.27
N ARG A 122 10.58 32.95 -19.00
CA ARG A 122 11.80 32.86 -18.16
C ARG A 122 12.82 33.98 -18.45
N GLU A 123 13.93 33.64 -19.12
CA GLU A 123 15.06 34.54 -19.36
C GLU A 123 14.77 35.58 -20.45
N LEU A 124 14.00 35.21 -21.47
CA LEU A 124 13.66 36.10 -22.58
C LEU A 124 12.68 37.21 -22.12
N ALA A 125 11.68 36.86 -21.32
CA ALA A 125 10.75 37.81 -20.73
C ALA A 125 11.48 38.80 -19.78
N VAL A 126 12.41 38.28 -18.96
CA VAL A 126 13.20 39.10 -18.04
C VAL A 126 14.14 40.05 -18.80
N ASN A 127 14.80 39.59 -19.86
CA ASN A 127 15.69 40.42 -20.68
C ASN A 127 14.91 41.52 -21.43
N LEU A 128 13.74 41.18 -21.99
CA LEU A 128 12.86 42.17 -22.64
C LEU A 128 12.34 43.21 -21.64
N LEU A 129 12.02 42.81 -20.42
CA LEU A 129 11.66 43.77 -19.36
C LEU A 129 12.82 44.69 -19.00
N GLN A 130 14.05 44.16 -18.87
CA GLN A 130 15.23 44.98 -18.60
C GLN A 130 15.47 46.01 -19.70
N GLU A 131 15.38 45.59 -20.95
CA GLU A 131 15.56 46.48 -22.11
C GLU A 131 14.48 47.56 -22.17
N ARG A 132 13.21 47.19 -21.99
CA ARG A 132 12.07 48.11 -22.11
C ARG A 132 11.92 49.05 -20.92
N LEU A 133 12.39 48.66 -19.74
CA LEU A 133 12.40 49.50 -18.53
C LEU A 133 13.68 50.33 -18.41
N GLY A 134 14.72 50.06 -19.21
CA GLY A 134 15.98 50.80 -19.18
C GLY A 134 16.80 50.58 -17.90
N LEU A 135 16.74 49.37 -17.33
CA LEU A 135 17.45 49.04 -16.07
C LEU A 135 18.94 48.82 -16.33
N THR A 136 19.79 49.37 -15.46
CA THR A 136 21.27 49.34 -15.60
C THR A 136 21.91 48.07 -15.02
N LYS A 137 21.20 47.32 -14.17
CA LYS A 137 21.64 46.07 -13.54
C LYS A 137 20.71 44.93 -13.93
N SER A 138 21.28 43.75 -14.20
CA SER A 138 20.52 42.54 -14.49
C SER A 138 19.60 42.18 -13.32
N LEU A 139 18.30 42.01 -13.60
CA LEU A 139 17.38 41.31 -12.71
C LEU A 139 17.96 39.89 -12.48
N SER A 140 18.09 39.49 -11.22
CA SER A 140 18.95 38.37 -10.81
C SER A 140 18.33 36.98 -11.08
N ASN A 141 19.13 35.93 -10.84
CA ASN A 141 18.74 34.51 -10.92
C ASN A 141 17.60 34.09 -9.94
N SER A 142 17.02 35.00 -9.15
CA SER A 142 15.99 34.68 -8.15
C SER A 142 14.71 34.12 -8.77
N LEU A 143 14.31 34.60 -9.96
CA LEU A 143 13.18 34.05 -10.73
C LEU A 143 13.43 32.59 -11.20
N GLN A 144 14.68 32.15 -11.32
CA GLN A 144 15.00 30.76 -11.71
C GLN A 144 14.62 29.75 -10.62
N SER A 145 14.61 30.16 -9.33
CA SER A 145 14.28 29.30 -8.20
C SER A 145 12.79 28.98 -8.07
N LEU A 146 11.93 29.77 -8.70
CA LEU A 146 10.47 29.63 -8.65
C LEU A 146 9.90 28.67 -9.71
N SER A 147 10.77 28.13 -10.57
CA SER A 147 10.45 27.05 -11.53
C SER A 147 9.94 25.75 -10.88
N LYS A 148 9.95 25.65 -9.55
CA LYS A 148 9.41 24.51 -8.78
C LYS A 148 8.00 24.77 -8.21
N VAL A 149 7.40 25.93 -8.46
CA VAL A 149 6.00 26.16 -8.06
C VAL A 149 5.14 25.14 -8.79
N LYS A 150 4.42 24.34 -8.00
CA LYS A 150 3.66 23.15 -8.39
C LYS A 150 2.87 23.42 -9.67
N ALA A 151 3.31 22.80 -10.77
CA ALA A 151 2.41 22.51 -11.88
C ALA A 151 1.38 21.51 -11.36
N TRP A 152 0.34 22.02 -10.70
CA TRP A 152 -0.79 21.21 -10.32
C TRP A 152 -1.31 20.53 -11.58
N GLN A 153 -1.48 19.21 -11.52
CA GLN A 153 -2.15 18.41 -12.55
C GLN A 153 -3.63 18.81 -12.60
N ILE A 154 -3.90 20.05 -13.01
CA ILE A 154 -5.22 20.46 -13.44
C ILE A 154 -5.49 19.66 -14.70
N SER A 155 -6.57 18.87 -14.68
CA SER A 155 -6.95 18.06 -15.84
C SER A 155 -7.10 18.99 -17.05
N CYS A 156 -6.52 18.63 -18.18
CA CYS A 156 -6.65 19.43 -19.41
C CYS A 156 -8.13 19.61 -19.80
N ALA A 157 -9.01 18.70 -19.36
CA ALA A 157 -10.45 18.82 -19.50
C ALA A 157 -11.03 19.98 -18.68
N ASP A 158 -10.56 20.19 -17.45
CA ASP A 158 -11.00 21.31 -16.61
C ASP A 158 -10.55 22.64 -17.23
N ARG A 159 -9.34 22.69 -17.80
CA ARG A 159 -8.86 23.86 -18.56
C ARG A 159 -9.73 24.16 -19.78
N TYR A 160 -10.13 23.12 -20.53
CA TYR A 160 -10.97 23.29 -21.71
C TYR A 160 -12.40 23.73 -21.33
N LEU A 161 -13.03 23.08 -20.36
CA LEU A 161 -14.40 23.39 -19.94
C LEU A 161 -14.50 24.80 -19.34
N THR A 162 -13.50 25.21 -18.55
CA THR A 162 -13.43 26.58 -18.02
C THR A 162 -13.16 27.60 -19.12
N ALA A 163 -12.28 27.28 -20.09
CA ALA A 163 -12.05 28.15 -21.25
C ALA A 163 -13.31 28.27 -22.15
N GLU A 164 -14.06 27.19 -22.36
CA GLU A 164 -15.32 27.20 -23.12
C GLU A 164 -16.41 27.99 -22.37
N PHE A 165 -16.46 27.86 -21.03
CA PHE A 165 -17.35 28.64 -20.18
C PHE A 165 -17.07 30.14 -20.29
N LEU A 166 -15.80 30.55 -20.28
CA LEU A 166 -15.42 31.96 -20.41
C LEU A 166 -15.57 32.50 -21.84
N LYS A 167 -15.36 31.68 -22.87
CA LYS A 167 -15.69 32.05 -24.27
C LYS A 167 -17.16 32.41 -24.44
N ASN A 168 -18.04 31.79 -23.66
CA ASN A 168 -19.46 32.16 -23.65
C ASN A 168 -19.72 33.51 -22.95
N THR A 169 -18.83 33.99 -22.09
CA THR A 169 -18.85 35.37 -21.57
C THR A 169 -17.97 36.30 -22.41
N ARG A 170 -18.46 36.65 -23.60
CA ARG A 170 -17.78 37.49 -24.60
C ARG A 170 -17.13 38.77 -24.01
N ALA A 171 -17.74 39.39 -23.01
CA ALA A 171 -17.23 40.62 -22.40
C ALA A 171 -15.89 40.43 -21.67
N LEU A 172 -15.67 39.28 -21.02
CA LEU A 172 -14.42 38.99 -20.30
C LEU A 172 -13.26 38.72 -21.27
N ASP A 173 -13.55 38.00 -22.36
CA ASP A 173 -12.57 37.74 -23.42
C ASP A 173 -12.15 39.03 -24.13
N GLU A 174 -13.11 39.92 -24.45
CA GLU A 174 -12.82 41.22 -25.05
C GLU A 174 -11.93 42.08 -24.14
N LEU A 175 -12.21 42.12 -22.84
CA LEU A 175 -11.39 42.86 -21.87
C LEU A 175 -9.98 42.27 -21.73
N TYR A 176 -9.86 40.94 -21.68
CA TYR A 176 -8.55 40.29 -21.64
C TYR A 176 -7.73 40.58 -22.91
N GLN A 177 -8.36 40.51 -24.09
CA GLN A 177 -7.70 40.86 -25.34
C GLN A 177 -7.25 42.33 -25.39
N GLN A 178 -8.05 43.25 -24.83
CA GLN A 178 -7.67 44.66 -24.72
C GLN A 178 -6.46 44.86 -23.80
N LEU A 179 -6.39 44.17 -22.66
CA LEU A 179 -5.21 44.16 -21.79
C LEU A 179 -3.98 43.63 -22.53
N GLU A 180 -4.13 42.53 -23.27
CA GLU A 180 -3.03 41.90 -23.99
C GLU A 180 -2.49 42.77 -25.13
N GLN A 181 -3.38 43.48 -25.85
CA GLN A 181 -2.97 44.43 -26.88
C GLN A 181 -2.15 45.60 -26.32
N GLN A 182 -2.49 46.06 -25.11
CA GLN A 182 -1.85 47.20 -24.44
C GLN A 182 -0.68 46.80 -23.52
N ALA A 183 -0.41 45.51 -23.37
CA ALA A 183 0.67 45.00 -22.54
C ALA A 183 2.05 45.14 -23.14
N LEU A 184 3.02 45.41 -22.26
CA LEU A 184 4.44 45.48 -22.61
C LEU A 184 5.03 44.07 -22.85
N LEU A 185 4.55 43.08 -22.10
CA LEU A 185 4.82 41.65 -22.32
C LEU A 185 3.51 40.89 -22.54
N ARG A 186 3.45 40.12 -23.63
CA ARG A 186 2.27 39.34 -24.04
C ARG A 186 2.51 37.85 -23.81
N ALA A 187 1.47 37.11 -23.42
CA ALA A 187 1.57 35.66 -23.23
C ALA A 187 1.75 34.94 -24.58
N GLN A 188 1.13 35.45 -25.64
CA GLN A 188 1.22 34.90 -27.00
C GLN A 188 2.66 34.83 -27.56
N GLU A 189 3.60 35.65 -27.05
CA GLU A 189 5.00 35.63 -27.51
C GLU A 189 5.77 34.40 -27.01
N PHE A 190 5.27 33.72 -25.98
CA PHE A 190 5.96 32.61 -25.30
C PHE A 190 5.20 31.28 -25.37
N THR A 191 3.96 31.28 -25.87
CA THR A 191 3.19 30.05 -26.08
C THR A 191 3.64 29.37 -27.36
N SER A 192 4.41 28.28 -27.22
CA SER A 192 4.51 27.27 -28.26
C SER A 192 3.10 26.76 -28.56
N GLN A 193 2.75 26.74 -29.85
CA GLN A 193 1.48 26.29 -30.41
C GLN A 193 1.08 24.88 -29.94
N GLU A 194 0.57 24.74 -28.71
CA GLU A 194 -0.26 23.61 -28.35
C GLU A 194 -1.70 24.00 -28.66
N SER A 195 -1.99 24.09 -29.97
CA SER A 195 -3.37 23.96 -30.43
C SER A 195 -3.83 22.57 -29.99
N PHE A 196 -4.59 22.53 -28.90
CA PHE A 196 -5.19 21.32 -28.36
C PHE A 196 -6.08 20.69 -29.44
N THR A 197 -5.56 19.67 -30.12
CA THR A 197 -6.26 19.00 -31.21
C THR A 197 -7.32 18.06 -30.65
N LEU A 198 -8.42 17.84 -31.39
CA LEU A 198 -9.41 16.81 -31.07
C LEU A 198 -8.78 15.43 -30.81
N GLU A 199 -7.59 15.17 -31.36
CA GLU A 199 -6.80 13.95 -31.10
C GLU A 199 -6.27 13.87 -29.66
N THR A 200 -5.82 14.99 -29.08
CA THR A 200 -5.46 15.06 -27.65
C THR A 200 -6.69 14.86 -26.75
N PHE A 201 -7.85 15.42 -27.13
CA PHE A 201 -9.11 15.18 -26.41
C PHE A 201 -9.57 13.71 -26.50
N LEU A 202 -9.52 13.10 -27.69
CA LEU A 202 -9.79 11.66 -27.88
C LEU A 202 -8.82 10.78 -27.08
N SER A 203 -7.57 11.20 -26.89
CA SER A 203 -6.61 10.50 -26.04
C SER A 203 -6.97 10.56 -24.55
N LEU A 204 -7.66 11.62 -24.13
CA LEU A 204 -8.17 11.84 -22.77
C LEU A 204 -9.55 11.23 -22.52
N ILE A 205 -10.27 10.77 -23.55
CA ILE A 205 -11.50 9.95 -23.43
C ILE A 205 -11.17 8.45 -23.29
N LYS A 206 -9.97 8.00 -23.72
CA LYS A 206 -9.48 6.63 -23.49
C LYS A 206 -9.54 6.11 -22.03
N PRO A 207 -9.44 6.92 -20.94
CA PRO A 207 -9.73 6.45 -19.60
C PRO A 207 -11.13 5.86 -19.43
N GLU A 208 -12.13 6.17 -20.26
CA GLU A 208 -13.46 5.52 -20.16
C GLU A 208 -13.37 4.00 -20.33
N GLN A 209 -12.50 3.49 -21.20
CA GLN A 209 -12.28 2.04 -21.33
C GLN A 209 -11.58 1.46 -20.10
N LYS A 210 -10.67 2.22 -19.47
CA LYS A 210 -10.01 1.81 -18.22
C LYS A 210 -10.98 1.86 -17.05
N ILE A 211 -11.87 2.86 -17.00
CA ILE A 211 -12.92 3.01 -15.99
C ILE A 211 -13.94 1.87 -16.15
N GLN A 212 -14.41 1.58 -17.36
CA GLN A 212 -15.28 0.42 -17.64
C GLN A 212 -14.61 -0.91 -17.29
N ALA A 213 -13.31 -1.07 -17.59
CA ALA A 213 -12.55 -2.24 -17.18
C ALA A 213 -12.44 -2.34 -15.64
N LEU A 214 -12.22 -1.22 -14.96
CA LEU A 214 -12.18 -1.16 -13.49
C LEU A 214 -13.54 -1.47 -12.88
N GLU A 215 -14.63 -0.92 -13.41
CA GLU A 215 -16.00 -1.24 -12.99
C GLU A 215 -16.32 -2.72 -13.18
N ALA A 216 -15.93 -3.31 -14.31
CA ALA A 216 -16.07 -4.75 -14.56
C ALA A 216 -15.23 -5.60 -13.57
N THR A 217 -14.06 -5.12 -13.13
CA THR A 217 -13.31 -5.80 -12.08
C THR A 217 -13.94 -5.65 -10.71
N LEU A 218 -14.55 -4.50 -10.40
CA LEU A 218 -15.26 -4.27 -9.15
C LEU A 218 -16.49 -5.16 -9.04
N THR A 219 -17.31 -5.27 -10.10
CA THR A 219 -18.47 -6.16 -10.12
C THR A 219 -18.07 -7.62 -9.94
N LYS A 220 -17.01 -8.06 -10.63
CA LYS A 220 -16.47 -9.42 -10.48
C LYS A 220 -15.93 -9.70 -9.07
N LEU A 221 -15.23 -8.75 -8.46
CA LEU A 221 -14.77 -8.87 -7.07
C LEU A 221 -15.94 -8.89 -6.08
N GLN A 222 -16.98 -8.12 -6.35
CA GLN A 222 -18.18 -8.07 -5.52
C GLN A 222 -18.96 -9.39 -5.55
N GLU A 223 -19.09 -10.02 -6.72
CA GLU A 223 -19.63 -11.38 -6.87
C GLU A 223 -18.79 -12.42 -6.12
N GLN A 224 -17.46 -12.33 -6.19
CA GLN A 224 -16.56 -13.21 -5.43
C GLN A 224 -16.75 -13.05 -3.92
N CYS A 225 -16.88 -11.82 -3.42
CA CYS A 225 -17.16 -11.55 -2.01
C CYS A 225 -18.51 -12.14 -1.56
N GLN A 226 -19.54 -12.05 -2.40
CA GLN A 226 -20.84 -12.67 -2.12
C GLN A 226 -20.75 -14.21 -2.11
N GLY A 227 -20.01 -14.80 -3.06
CA GLY A 227 -19.76 -16.24 -3.08
C GLY A 227 -19.04 -16.75 -1.83
N LEU A 228 -17.99 -16.03 -1.39
CA LEU A 228 -17.26 -16.33 -0.16
C LEU A 228 -18.13 -16.17 1.09
N PHE A 229 -19.09 -15.24 1.10
CA PHE A 229 -20.03 -15.08 2.21
C PHE A 229 -20.96 -16.30 2.35
N LEU A 230 -21.51 -16.79 1.23
CA LEU A 230 -22.31 -18.02 1.18
C LEU A 230 -21.51 -19.26 1.62
N GLU A 231 -20.24 -19.35 1.20
CA GLU A 231 -19.37 -20.45 1.62
C GLU A 231 -19.07 -20.40 3.13
N ASN A 232 -18.86 -19.21 3.70
CA ASN A 232 -18.68 -19.03 5.13
C ASN A 232 -19.95 -19.41 5.93
N GLN A 233 -21.15 -19.14 5.42
CA GLN A 233 -22.37 -19.63 6.07
C GLN A 233 -22.44 -21.16 6.09
N LYS A 234 -22.15 -21.82 4.96
CA LYS A 234 -22.07 -23.29 4.89
C LYS A 234 -21.00 -23.87 5.82
N LEU A 235 -19.88 -23.18 6.00
CA LEU A 235 -18.84 -23.59 6.94
C LEU A 235 -19.32 -23.50 8.39
N LYS A 236 -20.03 -22.43 8.76
CA LYS A 236 -20.62 -22.31 10.11
C LYS A 236 -21.63 -23.41 10.41
N GLU A 237 -22.45 -23.79 9.44
CA GLU A 237 -23.36 -24.93 9.57
C GLU A 237 -22.61 -26.24 9.80
N LYS A 238 -21.52 -26.48 9.06
CA LYS A 238 -20.67 -27.66 9.25
C LYS A 238 -19.97 -27.67 10.62
N GLU A 239 -19.51 -26.52 11.11
CA GLU A 239 -18.94 -26.40 12.47
C GLU A 239 -19.97 -26.72 13.55
N TYR A 240 -21.21 -26.27 13.37
CA TYR A 240 -22.31 -26.63 14.26
C TYR A 240 -22.57 -28.16 14.26
N VAL A 241 -22.59 -28.79 13.08
CA VAL A 241 -22.75 -30.25 13.00
C VAL A 241 -21.56 -30.98 13.63
N LEU A 242 -20.33 -30.51 13.44
CA LEU A 242 -19.14 -31.10 14.05
C LEU A 242 -19.18 -31.05 15.58
N THR A 243 -19.59 -29.92 16.15
CA THR A 243 -19.71 -29.80 17.62
C THR A 243 -20.79 -30.73 18.18
N GLN A 244 -21.90 -30.93 17.47
CA GLN A 244 -22.91 -31.93 17.85
C GLN A 244 -22.35 -33.37 17.80
N LEU A 245 -21.59 -33.70 16.76
CA LEU A 245 -20.95 -35.02 16.63
C LEU A 245 -19.91 -35.26 17.72
N GLU A 246 -19.10 -34.26 18.08
CA GLU A 246 -18.14 -34.36 19.19
C GLU A 246 -18.85 -34.62 20.52
N ASN A 247 -19.95 -33.93 20.79
CA ASN A 247 -20.75 -34.17 21.99
C ASN A 247 -21.30 -35.61 22.02
N ARG A 248 -21.82 -36.10 20.89
CA ARG A 248 -22.31 -37.48 20.77
C ARG A 248 -21.20 -38.50 20.96
N TYR A 249 -20.03 -38.28 20.37
CA TYR A 249 -18.86 -39.13 20.56
C TYR A 249 -18.43 -39.19 22.02
N ASN A 250 -18.38 -38.05 22.71
CA ASN A 250 -18.03 -37.98 24.12
C ASN A 250 -19.05 -38.72 25.02
N GLN A 251 -20.34 -38.71 24.66
CA GLN A 251 -21.35 -39.52 25.35
C GLN A 251 -21.10 -41.02 25.15
N LEU A 252 -20.86 -41.45 23.91
CA LEU A 252 -20.57 -42.86 23.60
C LEU A 252 -19.32 -43.37 24.32
N VAL A 253 -18.28 -42.53 24.43
CA VAL A 253 -17.07 -42.88 25.19
C VAL A 253 -17.39 -43.09 26.67
N LYS A 254 -18.25 -42.25 27.27
CA LYS A 254 -18.70 -42.44 28.66
C LYS A 254 -19.51 -43.72 28.83
N GLU A 255 -20.38 -44.06 27.88
CA GLU A 255 -21.15 -45.30 27.90
C GLU A 255 -20.24 -46.54 27.76
N LYS A 256 -19.27 -46.50 26.84
CA LYS A 256 -18.27 -47.55 26.67
C LYS A 256 -17.46 -47.80 27.95
N LEU A 257 -17.01 -46.73 28.61
CA LEU A 257 -16.30 -46.83 29.89
C LEU A 257 -17.15 -47.49 30.98
N LYS A 258 -18.44 -47.13 31.08
CA LYS A 258 -19.37 -47.78 32.03
C LYS A 258 -19.54 -49.27 31.73
N LEU A 259 -19.62 -49.63 30.45
CA LEU A 259 -19.75 -51.02 30.01
C LEU A 259 -18.47 -51.83 30.28
N GLU A 260 -17.29 -51.25 30.05
CA GLU A 260 -16.02 -51.90 30.41
C GLU A 260 -15.90 -52.12 31.92
N GLN A 261 -16.31 -51.14 32.73
CA GLN A 261 -16.34 -51.28 34.18
C GLN A 261 -17.31 -52.37 34.64
N SER A 262 -18.49 -52.49 34.02
CA SER A 262 -19.43 -53.55 34.37
C SER A 262 -18.92 -54.93 33.93
N PHE A 263 -18.24 -55.02 32.79
CA PHE A 263 -17.60 -56.24 32.32
C PHE A 263 -16.47 -56.71 33.24
N LEU A 264 -15.60 -55.80 33.69
CA LEU A 264 -14.56 -56.09 34.68
C LEU A 264 -15.15 -56.63 35.99
N ARG A 265 -16.18 -55.98 36.55
CA ARG A 265 -16.88 -56.45 37.75
C ARG A 265 -17.51 -57.84 37.55
N LEU A 266 -18.03 -58.11 36.36
CA LEU A 266 -18.59 -59.40 36.00
C LEU A 266 -17.49 -60.47 35.99
N GLN A 267 -16.33 -60.18 35.39
CA GLN A 267 -15.17 -61.07 35.39
C GLN A 267 -14.66 -61.35 36.82
N GLU A 268 -14.56 -60.35 37.69
CA GLU A 268 -14.20 -60.53 39.10
C GLU A 268 -15.20 -61.45 39.84
N ARG A 269 -16.50 -61.29 39.58
CA ARG A 269 -17.54 -62.19 40.11
C ARG A 269 -17.41 -63.62 39.57
N PHE A 270 -17.02 -63.81 38.32
CA PHE A 270 -16.77 -65.14 37.79
C PHE A 270 -15.49 -65.76 38.36
N ALA A 271 -14.42 -64.99 38.51
CA ALA A 271 -13.17 -65.44 39.12
C ALA A 271 -13.38 -65.88 40.58
N SER A 272 -14.00 -65.04 41.41
CA SER A 272 -14.36 -65.38 42.80
C SER A 272 -15.27 -66.62 42.90
N LYS A 273 -16.19 -66.82 41.95
CA LYS A 273 -17.06 -68.01 41.91
C LYS A 273 -16.30 -69.27 41.50
N LEU A 274 -15.33 -69.16 40.59
CA LEU A 274 -14.42 -70.24 40.25
C LEU A 274 -13.49 -70.57 41.42
N GLU A 275 -12.90 -69.57 42.07
CA GLU A 275 -12.07 -69.72 43.28
C GLU A 275 -12.85 -70.41 44.40
N SER A 276 -14.10 -70.00 44.66
CA SER A 276 -14.97 -70.67 45.64
C SER A 276 -15.28 -72.12 45.25
N ARG A 277 -15.46 -72.42 43.95
CA ARG A 277 -15.70 -73.78 43.46
C ARG A 277 -14.44 -74.64 43.47
N THR A 278 -13.27 -74.07 43.20
CA THR A 278 -11.98 -74.76 43.32
C THR A 278 -11.60 -74.96 44.77
N PHE A 279 -11.98 -74.06 45.68
CA PHE A 279 -11.81 -74.26 47.13
C PHE A 279 -12.72 -75.39 47.63
N THR A 280 -14.00 -75.41 47.22
CA THR A 280 -14.90 -76.54 47.54
C THR A 280 -14.52 -77.83 46.82
N SER A 281 -13.81 -77.78 45.69
CA SER A 281 -13.28 -78.97 45.00
C SER A 281 -11.96 -79.43 45.61
N GLN A 282 -11.09 -78.53 46.08
CA GLN A 282 -9.85 -78.86 46.81
C GLN A 282 -10.14 -79.47 48.19
N GLU A 283 -11.23 -79.07 48.85
CA GLU A 283 -11.70 -79.75 50.07
C GLU A 283 -12.34 -81.12 49.78
N MET A 284 -12.88 -81.34 48.57
CA MET A 284 -13.45 -82.63 48.15
C MET A 284 -12.42 -83.56 47.47
N GLU A 285 -11.29 -83.03 46.98
CA GLU A 285 -10.21 -83.77 46.30
C GLU A 285 -8.93 -83.90 47.16
N GLY A 286 -8.98 -83.50 48.44
CA GLY A 286 -7.95 -83.83 49.45
C GLY A 286 -7.83 -85.33 49.79
N ALA A 287 -8.58 -86.19 49.10
CA ALA A 287 -8.48 -87.64 49.17
C ALA A 287 -8.23 -88.25 47.79
N LYS A 288 -7.11 -87.90 47.13
CA LYS A 288 -6.25 -88.83 46.38
C LYS A 288 -5.04 -88.13 45.71
N ALA A 289 -3.88 -88.52 46.23
CA ALA A 289 -2.52 -88.52 45.70
C ALA A 289 -2.26 -88.05 44.24
N GLY A 290 -1.32 -87.11 44.12
CA GLY A 290 -0.04 -87.33 43.43
C GLY A 290 0.05 -87.06 41.92
N SER A 291 0.61 -85.91 41.53
CA SER A 291 1.70 -85.79 40.52
C SER A 291 2.02 -84.31 40.21
N SER A 292 3.33 -84.00 40.23
CA SER A 292 3.99 -82.80 39.68
C SER A 292 3.97 -82.83 38.13
N PRO A 293 4.41 -81.82 37.30
CA PRO A 293 5.17 -80.59 37.58
C PRO A 293 4.85 -79.31 36.72
N TYR A 294 5.47 -78.18 37.10
CA TYR A 294 5.82 -76.99 36.27
C TYR A 294 4.77 -75.88 36.00
N GLU A 295 5.02 -74.69 36.55
CA GLU A 295 4.51 -73.40 36.05
C GLU A 295 5.69 -72.44 35.80
N PRO A 296 5.86 -71.84 34.60
CA PRO A 296 6.70 -70.68 34.43
C PRO A 296 5.85 -69.39 34.53
N LYS A 297 6.22 -68.49 35.45
CA LYS A 297 5.66 -67.13 35.51
C LYS A 297 6.30 -66.26 34.42
N THR A 298 5.59 -65.98 33.34
CA THR A 298 6.01 -65.02 32.31
C THR A 298 5.53 -63.60 32.66
N HIS A 299 6.46 -62.69 32.94
CA HIS A 299 6.19 -61.25 32.97
C HIS A 299 6.03 -60.73 31.53
N TYR A 300 4.83 -60.26 31.17
CA TYR A 300 4.59 -59.62 29.87
C TYR A 300 5.06 -58.17 29.90
N ALA A 301 6.09 -57.84 29.10
CA ALA A 301 6.48 -56.45 28.84
C ALA A 301 5.44 -55.77 27.91
N PRO A 302 5.11 -54.49 28.11
CA PRO A 302 4.15 -53.78 27.26
C PRO A 302 4.68 -53.63 25.83
N LEU A 303 3.86 -54.00 24.85
CA LEU A 303 4.18 -53.87 23.42
C LEU A 303 3.80 -52.47 22.91
N TYR A 304 4.74 -51.78 22.26
CA TYR A 304 4.54 -50.44 21.70
C TYR A 304 4.48 -50.47 20.16
N TYR A 305 3.51 -49.76 19.60
CA TYR A 305 3.28 -49.62 18.15
C TYR A 305 3.11 -48.14 17.77
N GLY A 306 3.32 -47.80 16.50
CA GLY A 306 3.15 -46.45 15.96
C GLY A 306 4.45 -45.65 15.81
N ALA A 307 5.60 -46.32 15.72
CA ALA A 307 6.89 -45.70 15.49
C ALA A 307 6.91 -44.87 14.19
N ALA A 308 6.22 -45.35 13.14
CA ALA A 308 6.09 -44.64 11.88
C ALA A 308 5.32 -43.31 12.01
N GLN A 309 4.18 -43.29 12.72
CA GLN A 309 3.48 -42.03 12.99
C GLN A 309 4.35 -41.08 13.82
N ARG A 310 5.06 -41.60 14.82
CA ARG A 310 5.93 -40.78 15.66
C ARG A 310 7.05 -40.09 14.87
N VAL A 311 7.63 -40.75 13.87
CA VAL A 311 8.60 -40.12 12.96
C VAL A 311 7.92 -39.04 12.10
N LYS A 312 6.71 -39.28 11.59
CA LYS A 312 5.95 -38.27 10.82
C LYS A 312 5.57 -37.05 11.65
N GLU A 313 5.42 -37.23 12.96
CA GLU A 313 5.13 -36.15 13.90
C GLU A 313 6.36 -35.28 14.22
N GLN A 314 7.57 -35.74 13.93
CA GLN A 314 8.80 -34.97 14.15
C GLN A 314 8.84 -33.71 13.29
N LEU A 315 9.50 -32.69 13.82
CA LEU A 315 9.65 -31.39 13.16
C LEU A 315 10.25 -31.53 11.75
N SER A 316 11.29 -32.34 11.61
CA SER A 316 11.97 -32.58 10.33
C SER A 316 11.02 -33.13 9.27
N TYR A 317 10.15 -34.09 9.61
CA TYR A 317 9.20 -34.61 8.63
C TYR A 317 8.16 -33.56 8.23
N ARG A 318 7.60 -32.82 9.21
CA ARG A 318 6.58 -31.79 8.96
C ARG A 318 7.10 -30.67 8.07
N LEU A 319 8.31 -30.17 8.35
CA LEU A 319 8.92 -29.09 7.57
C LEU A 319 9.30 -29.55 6.16
N GLY A 320 9.82 -30.76 5.97
CA GLY A 320 10.09 -31.21 4.61
C GLY A 320 8.83 -31.62 3.84
N ALA A 321 7.76 -32.04 4.53
CA ALA A 321 6.47 -32.29 3.88
C ALA A 321 5.86 -31.01 3.29
N THR A 322 5.95 -29.87 3.99
CA THR A 322 5.49 -28.58 3.43
C THR A 322 6.31 -28.15 2.21
N ILE A 323 7.63 -28.39 2.22
CA ILE A 323 8.50 -28.13 1.05
C ILE A 323 8.07 -28.99 -0.14
N VAL A 324 7.81 -30.28 0.08
CA VAL A 324 7.38 -31.19 -0.99
C VAL A 324 5.99 -30.82 -1.52
N GLN A 325 5.07 -30.34 -0.67
CA GLN A 325 3.73 -29.91 -1.08
C GLN A 325 3.70 -28.59 -1.85
N ALA A 326 4.67 -27.70 -1.61
CA ALA A 326 4.83 -26.46 -2.36
C ALA A 326 5.46 -26.68 -3.75
N LYS A 327 6.08 -27.85 -3.97
CA LYS A 327 6.70 -28.21 -5.24
C LYS A 327 5.64 -28.26 -6.35
N GLY A 328 5.84 -27.47 -7.40
CA GLY A 328 4.97 -27.43 -8.58
C GLY A 328 3.97 -26.27 -8.62
N SER A 329 3.92 -25.43 -7.58
CA SER A 329 3.13 -24.19 -7.61
C SER A 329 4.02 -22.99 -7.30
N LEU A 330 4.12 -22.06 -8.26
CA LEU A 330 4.92 -20.84 -8.13
C LEU A 330 4.45 -19.97 -6.95
N LEU A 331 3.13 -19.87 -6.76
CA LEU A 331 2.55 -19.14 -5.62
C LEU A 331 2.86 -19.80 -4.27
N LYS A 332 2.77 -21.12 -4.16
CA LYS A 332 3.11 -21.84 -2.93
C LYS A 332 4.61 -21.77 -2.61
N MET A 333 5.46 -21.69 -3.64
CA MET A 333 6.90 -21.50 -3.47
C MET A 333 7.24 -20.10 -2.95
N LEU A 334 6.53 -19.06 -3.41
CA LEU A 334 6.71 -17.68 -2.94
C LEU A 334 6.32 -17.52 -1.47
N VAL A 335 5.23 -18.19 -1.03
CA VAL A 335 4.75 -18.15 0.37
C VAL A 335 5.40 -19.23 1.26
N LEU A 336 6.29 -20.07 0.70
CA LEU A 336 6.95 -21.16 1.41
C LEU A 336 7.66 -20.73 2.71
N PRO A 337 8.42 -19.60 2.76
CA PRO A 337 9.07 -19.15 3.99
C PRO A 337 8.07 -18.94 5.14
N PHE A 338 6.90 -18.35 4.83
CA PHE A 338 5.83 -18.13 5.80
C PHE A 338 5.18 -19.45 6.23
N SER A 339 4.93 -20.38 5.30
CA SER A 339 4.37 -21.71 5.62
C SER A 339 5.27 -22.56 6.51
N LEU A 340 6.60 -22.43 6.36
CA LEU A 340 7.58 -23.10 7.22
C LEU A 340 7.59 -22.49 8.62
N PHE A 341 7.46 -21.17 8.71
CA PHE A 341 7.36 -20.49 9.99
C PHE A 341 6.08 -20.87 10.75
N THR A 342 4.93 -20.91 10.08
CA THR A 342 3.66 -21.30 10.71
C THR A 342 3.69 -22.75 11.18
N THR A 343 4.23 -23.68 10.38
CA THR A 343 4.36 -25.09 10.78
C THR A 343 5.34 -25.31 11.93
N TYR A 344 6.45 -24.56 11.98
CA TYR A 344 7.35 -24.55 13.13
C TYR A 344 6.65 -24.09 14.41
N TRP A 345 5.88 -23.00 14.34
CA TRP A 345 5.13 -22.49 15.50
C TRP A 345 4.02 -23.44 15.96
N ALA A 346 3.28 -24.04 15.03
CA ALA A 346 2.29 -25.06 15.33
C ALA A 346 2.93 -26.27 16.03
N TYR A 347 4.08 -26.73 15.54
CA TYR A 347 4.85 -27.79 16.19
C TYR A 347 5.33 -27.40 17.58
N ARG A 348 5.81 -26.16 17.78
CA ARG A 348 6.23 -25.67 19.10
C ARG A 348 5.09 -25.69 20.12
N ARG A 349 3.87 -25.32 19.71
CA ARG A 349 2.67 -25.41 20.56
C ARG A 349 2.30 -26.87 20.87
N TYR A 350 2.28 -27.73 19.85
CA TYR A 350 2.04 -29.17 20.00
C TYR A 350 3.05 -29.84 20.95
N ARG A 351 4.34 -29.53 20.83
CA ARG A 351 5.39 -30.08 21.70
C ARG A 351 5.23 -29.64 23.15
N LYS A 352 4.80 -28.40 23.40
CA LYS A 352 4.49 -27.94 24.77
C LYS A 352 3.35 -28.73 25.40
N ALA A 353 2.29 -29.03 24.63
CA ALA A 353 1.17 -29.86 25.10
C ALA A 353 1.57 -31.33 25.32
N GLN A 354 2.47 -31.86 24.49
CA GLN A 354 2.96 -33.24 24.62
C GLN A 354 4.09 -33.45 25.63
N ALA A 355 4.75 -32.39 26.12
CA ALA A 355 5.84 -32.50 27.09
C ALA A 355 5.44 -33.22 28.39
N LEU A 356 4.14 -33.30 28.69
CA LEU A 356 3.57 -34.02 29.82
C LEU A 356 3.50 -35.55 29.61
N ARG A 357 3.66 -36.04 28.37
CA ARG A 357 3.64 -37.48 28.03
C ARG A 357 5.07 -37.98 27.77
N LYS A 358 5.68 -38.66 28.74
CA LYS A 358 6.98 -39.33 28.56
C LYS A 358 6.78 -40.60 27.72
N LEU A 359 7.04 -40.50 26.42
CA LEU A 359 6.99 -41.64 25.50
C LEU A 359 8.29 -42.46 25.59
N PRO A 360 8.23 -43.81 25.44
CA PRO A 360 9.42 -44.68 25.45
C PRO A 360 10.38 -44.34 24.30
N PRO A 361 11.64 -44.80 24.32
CA PRO A 361 12.57 -44.61 23.19
C PRO A 361 12.02 -45.26 21.91
N LEU A 362 12.43 -44.76 20.74
CA LEU A 362 11.95 -45.28 19.45
C LEU A 362 12.29 -46.78 19.28
N GLU A 363 13.39 -47.22 19.89
CA GLU A 363 13.88 -48.62 19.90
C GLU A 363 13.01 -49.60 20.70
N ALA A 364 12.10 -49.11 21.54
CA ALA A 364 11.18 -49.96 22.28
C ALA A 364 9.92 -50.36 21.47
N TYR A 365 9.80 -49.88 20.24
CA TYR A 365 8.64 -50.12 19.38
C TYR A 365 8.84 -51.35 18.51
N GLN A 366 7.78 -52.09 18.25
CA GLN A 366 7.88 -53.29 17.43
C GLN A 366 7.93 -52.97 15.92
N ASP A 367 7.41 -51.81 15.52
CA ASP A 367 7.32 -51.32 14.14
C ASP A 367 8.45 -50.36 13.72
N ILE A 368 9.64 -50.47 14.35
CA ILE A 368 10.82 -49.64 14.05
C ILE A 368 11.22 -49.70 12.58
N ALA A 369 11.11 -50.86 11.94
CA ALA A 369 11.43 -51.01 10.53
C ALA A 369 10.63 -50.02 9.65
N GLN A 370 9.33 -49.86 9.94
CA GLN A 370 8.47 -48.90 9.24
C GLN A 370 8.87 -47.45 9.53
N ALA A 371 9.35 -47.16 10.73
CA ALA A 371 9.88 -45.84 11.08
C ALA A 371 11.15 -45.51 10.27
N HIS A 372 12.06 -46.46 10.08
CA HIS A 372 13.24 -46.28 9.25
C HIS A 372 12.90 -46.05 7.78
N GLU A 373 11.91 -46.76 7.23
CA GLU A 373 11.41 -46.49 5.87
C GLU A 373 10.89 -45.06 5.74
N VAL A 374 10.16 -44.58 6.75
CA VAL A 374 9.65 -43.19 6.76
C VAL A 374 10.79 -42.16 6.79
N MET A 375 11.85 -42.42 7.55
CA MET A 375 13.04 -41.56 7.59
C MET A 375 13.78 -41.52 6.24
N GLN A 376 13.61 -42.53 5.40
CA GLN A 376 14.20 -42.53 4.06
C GLN A 376 13.44 -41.64 3.07
N HIS A 377 12.19 -41.23 3.35
CA HIS A 377 11.43 -40.36 2.45
C HIS A 377 12.08 -38.99 2.25
N LEU A 378 11.83 -38.40 1.07
CA LEU A 378 12.31 -37.07 0.70
C LEU A 378 11.90 -36.01 1.73
N SER A 379 10.65 -36.07 2.22
CA SER A 379 10.13 -35.14 3.23
C SER A 379 10.97 -35.17 4.52
N TYR A 380 11.34 -36.34 5.01
CA TYR A 380 12.19 -36.41 6.21
C TYR A 380 13.59 -35.85 5.95
N ARG A 381 14.19 -36.26 4.82
CA ARG A 381 15.55 -35.85 4.42
C ARG A 381 15.67 -34.33 4.24
N LEU A 382 14.70 -33.69 3.58
CA LEU A 382 14.72 -32.24 3.34
C LEU A 382 14.58 -31.46 4.63
N GLY A 383 13.63 -31.83 5.49
CA GLY A 383 13.47 -31.11 6.75
C GLY A 383 14.56 -31.38 7.78
N LYS A 384 15.30 -32.50 7.66
CA LYS A 384 16.52 -32.73 8.45
C LYS A 384 17.61 -31.71 8.09
N VAL A 385 17.93 -31.57 6.79
CA VAL A 385 18.89 -30.57 6.29
C VAL A 385 18.47 -29.16 6.70
N LEU A 386 17.18 -28.85 6.57
CA LEU A 386 16.61 -27.56 6.97
C LEU A 386 16.85 -27.25 8.46
N VAL A 387 16.55 -28.20 9.35
CA VAL A 387 16.72 -28.01 10.79
C VAL A 387 18.19 -27.90 11.17
N GLU A 388 19.08 -28.66 10.53
CA GLU A 388 20.52 -28.65 10.79
C GLU A 388 21.16 -27.32 10.37
N ASP A 389 20.83 -26.81 9.18
CA ASP A 389 21.36 -25.54 8.67
C ASP A 389 20.83 -24.34 9.45
N LEU A 390 19.56 -24.37 9.87
CA LEU A 390 18.96 -23.32 10.70
C LEU A 390 19.47 -23.33 12.15
N ARG A 391 19.98 -24.45 12.65
CA ARG A 391 20.55 -24.55 14.00
C ARG A 391 21.93 -23.90 14.13
N GLN A 392 22.62 -23.65 13.02
CA GLN A 392 23.98 -23.09 13.00
C GLN A 392 24.02 -21.72 12.27
N PRO A 393 23.32 -20.68 12.78
CA PRO A 393 23.22 -19.39 12.09
C PRO A 393 24.58 -18.70 11.92
N TYR A 394 25.52 -18.94 12.83
CA TYR A 394 26.87 -18.38 12.84
C TYR A 394 27.79 -18.90 11.72
N LYS A 395 27.41 -19.97 11.01
CA LYS A 395 28.18 -20.49 9.86
C LYS A 395 27.63 -20.02 8.51
N LEU A 396 26.66 -19.09 8.51
CA LEU A 396 26.00 -18.58 7.29
C LEU A 396 25.38 -19.66 6.38
N LYS A 397 25.24 -20.91 6.87
CA LYS A 397 24.71 -22.05 6.11
C LYS A 397 23.29 -21.83 5.62
N TRP A 398 22.52 -21.01 6.30
CA TRP A 398 21.17 -20.62 5.89
C TRP A 398 21.13 -19.87 4.55
N LEU A 399 22.21 -19.18 4.15
CA LEU A 399 22.32 -18.54 2.83
C LEU A 399 22.50 -19.58 1.71
N LEU A 400 23.17 -20.70 2.01
CA LEU A 400 23.41 -21.81 1.08
C LEU A 400 22.31 -22.87 1.13
N LEU A 401 21.30 -22.68 1.97
CA LEU A 401 20.19 -23.60 2.18
C LEU A 401 19.44 -23.95 0.88
N PRO A 402 19.16 -23.00 -0.06
CA PRO A 402 18.57 -23.36 -1.35
C PRO A 402 19.43 -24.36 -2.14
N TRP A 403 20.75 -24.23 -2.08
CA TRP A 403 21.69 -25.12 -2.76
C TRP A 403 21.72 -26.51 -2.11
N HIS A 404 21.80 -26.60 -0.78
CA HIS A 404 21.76 -27.88 -0.06
C HIS A 404 20.45 -28.63 -0.27
N LEU A 405 19.31 -27.93 -0.28
CA LEU A 405 18.02 -28.55 -0.59
C LEU A 405 17.99 -29.10 -2.02
N CYS A 406 18.53 -28.35 -2.99
CA CYS A 406 18.62 -28.82 -4.38
C CYS A 406 19.54 -30.02 -4.53
N ALA A 407 20.70 -30.02 -3.85
CA ALA A 407 21.61 -31.17 -3.81
C ALA A 407 20.93 -32.41 -3.23
N GLN A 408 20.22 -32.27 -2.11
CA GLN A 408 19.50 -33.38 -1.46
C GLN A 408 18.39 -33.96 -2.35
N VAL A 409 17.69 -33.12 -3.13
CA VAL A 409 16.70 -33.59 -4.11
C VAL A 409 17.38 -34.39 -5.23
N ARG A 410 18.55 -33.96 -5.70
CA ARG A 410 19.31 -34.66 -6.75
C ARG A 410 19.81 -36.02 -6.26
N GLU A 411 20.41 -36.07 -5.08
CA GLU A 411 20.86 -37.32 -4.45
C GLU A 411 19.71 -38.29 -4.21
N PHE A 412 18.56 -37.80 -3.73
CA PHE A 412 17.38 -38.65 -3.56
C PHE A 412 16.88 -39.24 -4.88
N LYS A 413 16.91 -38.46 -5.97
CA LYS A 413 16.54 -38.98 -7.30
C LYS A 413 17.51 -40.06 -7.78
N GLN A 414 18.81 -39.90 -7.54
CA GLN A 414 19.82 -40.92 -7.87
C GLN A 414 19.62 -42.19 -7.02
N TYR A 415 19.38 -42.04 -5.72
CA TYR A 415 19.05 -43.16 -4.83
C TYR A 415 17.81 -43.95 -5.30
N GLN A 416 16.75 -43.24 -5.70
CA GLN A 416 15.53 -43.86 -6.25
C GLN A 416 15.77 -44.55 -7.60
N LYS A 417 16.69 -44.04 -8.42
CA LYS A 417 17.08 -44.66 -9.69
C LYS A 417 17.84 -45.97 -9.45
N ASN A 418 18.79 -45.96 -8.51
CA ASN A 418 19.61 -47.13 -8.17
C ASN A 418 18.85 -48.21 -7.38
N LYS A 419 17.73 -47.86 -6.73
CA LYS A 419 16.84 -48.84 -6.06
C LYS A 419 15.89 -49.55 -7.05
N LYS A 420 15.71 -48.97 -8.25
CA LYS A 420 14.82 -49.50 -9.30
C LYS A 420 15.56 -50.25 -10.41
N ALA A 421 16.85 -49.97 -10.58
CA ALA A 421 17.78 -50.81 -11.33
C ALA A 421 18.20 -51.99 -10.46
#